data_AF-A0A6G3ZUF9-F1
#
_entry.id   AF-A0A6G3ZUF9-F1
#
_cell.length_a   1.000
_cell.length_b   1.000
_cell.length_c   1.000
_cell.angle_alpha   90.00
_cell.angle_beta   90.00
_cell.angle_gamma   90.00
#
_symmetry.space_group_name_H-M   'P 1'
#
loop_
_entity.id
_entity.type
_entity.pdbx_description
1 polymer ?
#
loop_
_entity_poly.entity_id
_entity_poly.type
_entity_poly.pdbx_seq_one_letter_code
_entity_poly.pdbx_strand_id
1 'polypeptide(L)'
;MKKIATLTLTTLLLSSLTFGTAFAFNDLDEGQTEAVTALQDRGIVSGIDSEHFAPKGKISYAQSVQMIVKGLDLNMDLLRFVKKPLASDSFTNIPNDAWYADAFITAHYNGLEIPKDVNPNAIITREQFGDMLVRALEKKGNYPLVKMFIQIKDEDQIKPEYQGTLQRMLLYKLTALDKEGNFNPRSELTRGEAAGWVYNAIQFADAHAEKPAPTEEVAVTVEKISDDVNKVTLSRGEKPNSGYGIAINNIRFDQDGQAVISYTLSNPQPDMMYADVINEAKTVTYISSKYKAVAEPAMTIMK
;
A
#
# COMPACT_ATOMS: atom_id res chain seq x y z
N MET A 1 -54.10 10.28 55.72
CA MET A 1 -52.87 11.10 55.51
C MET A 1 -51.70 10.21 55.88
N LYS A 2 -50.67 9.90 55.09
CA LYS A 2 -50.05 10.48 53.89
C LYS A 2 -49.57 9.32 53.00
N LYS A 3 -49.66 9.45 51.67
CA LYS A 3 -49.03 8.54 50.71
C LYS A 3 -47.60 9.04 50.45
N ILE A 4 -46.62 8.16 50.51
CA ILE A 4 -45.23 8.44 50.13
C ILE A 4 -45.10 8.03 48.66
N ALA A 5 -44.81 9.00 47.78
CA ALA A 5 -44.53 8.77 46.37
C ALA A 5 -43.02 8.85 46.17
N THR A 6 -42.43 7.74 45.74
CA THR A 6 -41.01 7.58 45.43
C THR A 6 -40.72 8.17 44.06
N LEU A 7 -39.78 9.12 43.99
CA LEU A 7 -39.31 9.76 42.77
C LEU A 7 -38.19 8.91 42.15
N THR A 8 -38.47 8.24 41.04
CA THR A 8 -37.46 7.56 40.22
C THR A 8 -36.83 8.57 39.25
N LEU A 9 -35.53 8.80 39.40
CA LEU A 9 -34.71 9.64 38.53
C LEU A 9 -34.16 8.79 37.38
N THR A 10 -34.71 8.94 36.18
CA THR A 10 -34.24 8.26 34.97
C THR A 10 -33.10 9.08 34.35
N THR A 11 -31.86 8.61 34.47
CA THR A 11 -30.69 9.19 33.79
C THR A 11 -30.71 8.83 32.31
N LEU A 12 -30.96 9.82 31.46
CA LEU A 12 -30.86 9.74 30.00
C LEU A 12 -29.37 9.86 29.61
N LEU A 13 -28.77 8.76 29.15
CA LEU A 13 -27.45 8.77 28.50
C LEU A 13 -27.59 9.40 27.11
N LEU A 14 -27.27 10.69 26.99
CA LEU A 14 -27.02 11.33 25.70
C LEU A 14 -25.62 10.92 25.23
N SER A 15 -25.56 9.95 24.33
CA SER A 15 -24.41 9.71 23.46
C SER A 15 -24.26 10.90 22.51
N SER A 16 -23.35 11.81 22.84
CA SER A 16 -22.91 12.87 21.95
C SER A 16 -22.06 12.25 20.84
N LEU A 17 -22.68 11.98 19.69
CA LEU A 17 -21.97 11.82 18.44
C LEU A 17 -21.41 13.19 18.06
N THR A 18 -20.16 13.46 18.43
CA THR A 18 -19.40 14.54 17.84
C THR A 18 -19.10 14.13 16.40
N PHE A 19 -19.97 14.50 15.46
CA PHE A 19 -19.59 14.56 14.05
C PHE A 19 -18.53 15.65 13.96
N GLY A 20 -17.26 15.25 13.93
CA GLY A 20 -16.19 16.15 13.53
C GLY A 20 -16.57 16.69 12.16
N THR A 21 -16.67 18.01 12.04
CA THR A 21 -16.78 18.66 10.74
C THR A 21 -15.52 18.28 9.98
N ALA A 22 -15.66 17.42 8.97
CA ALA A 22 -14.61 17.26 7.97
C ALA A 22 -14.32 18.66 7.44
N PHE A 23 -13.09 19.14 7.63
CA PHE A 23 -12.65 20.44 7.14
C PHE A 23 -12.57 20.36 5.61
N ALA A 24 -13.70 20.58 4.93
CA ALA A 24 -13.72 20.73 3.49
C ALA A 24 -13.06 22.08 3.16
N PHE A 25 -12.02 22.05 2.33
CA PHE A 25 -11.38 23.26 1.84
C PHE A 25 -12.36 24.02 0.92
N ASN A 26 -12.44 25.34 1.10
CA ASN A 26 -13.41 26.19 0.41
C ASN A 26 -12.96 26.62 -0.99
N ASP A 27 -11.71 26.33 -1.37
CA ASP A 27 -11.08 26.74 -2.63
C ASP A 27 -10.89 25.60 -3.64
N LEU A 28 -11.60 24.47 -3.45
CA LEU A 28 -11.58 23.32 -4.36
C LEU A 28 -12.71 23.37 -5.38
N ASP A 29 -12.36 23.06 -6.63
CA ASP A 29 -13.32 22.87 -7.72
C ASP A 29 -13.91 21.44 -7.63
N GLU A 30 -15.10 21.19 -8.22
CA GLU A 30 -15.79 19.87 -8.15
C GLU A 30 -14.89 18.70 -8.55
N GLY A 31 -14.04 18.88 -9.58
CA GLY A 31 -13.12 17.84 -10.06
C GLY A 31 -11.90 17.59 -9.16
N GLN A 32 -11.71 18.38 -8.10
CA GLN A 32 -10.58 18.27 -7.17
C GLN A 32 -11.01 17.81 -5.77
N THR A 33 -12.27 18.08 -5.39
CA THR A 33 -12.79 17.80 -4.04
C THR A 33 -12.58 16.36 -3.62
N GLU A 34 -12.93 15.39 -4.46
CA GLU A 34 -12.79 13.96 -4.11
C GLU A 34 -11.34 13.59 -3.84
N ALA A 35 -10.44 13.91 -4.77
CA ALA A 35 -9.04 13.56 -4.67
C ALA A 35 -8.38 14.21 -3.44
N VAL A 36 -8.57 15.53 -3.24
CA VAL A 36 -7.94 16.26 -2.14
C VAL A 36 -8.48 15.80 -0.79
N THR A 37 -9.80 15.59 -0.67
CA THR A 37 -10.42 15.12 0.58
C THR A 37 -9.92 13.72 0.93
N ALA A 38 -9.90 12.79 -0.03
CA ALA A 38 -9.41 11.43 0.21
C ALA A 38 -7.91 11.40 0.63
N LEU A 39 -7.09 12.28 0.06
CA LEU A 39 -5.68 12.41 0.43
C LEU A 39 -5.51 13.07 1.81
N GLN A 40 -6.36 14.04 2.16
CA GLN A 40 -6.36 14.69 3.47
C GLN A 40 -6.76 13.71 4.57
N ASP A 41 -7.80 12.90 4.35
CA ASP A 41 -8.27 11.87 5.29
C ASP A 41 -7.19 10.81 5.58
N ARG A 42 -6.36 10.51 4.58
CA ARG A 42 -5.18 9.63 4.72
C ARG A 42 -3.93 10.34 5.27
N GLY A 43 -3.99 11.64 5.59
CA GLY A 43 -2.86 12.43 6.10
C GLY A 43 -1.73 12.66 5.08
N ILE A 44 -2.01 12.45 3.80
CA ILE A 44 -1.05 12.61 2.69
C ILE A 44 -0.85 14.08 2.38
N VAL A 45 -1.94 14.85 2.36
CA VAL A 45 -1.92 16.30 2.14
C VAL A 45 -2.53 17.06 3.32
N SER A 46 -2.25 18.36 3.38
CA SER A 46 -2.83 19.27 4.36
C SER A 46 -3.20 20.58 3.67
N GLY A 47 -3.91 21.48 4.33
CA GLY A 47 -4.15 22.83 3.82
C GLY A 47 -2.89 23.69 3.94
N ILE A 48 -2.90 24.87 3.32
CA ILE A 48 -1.99 25.96 3.71
C ILE A 48 -2.47 26.64 5.00
N ASP A 49 -3.76 26.52 5.29
CA ASP A 49 -4.42 26.87 6.54
C ASP A 49 -5.62 25.90 6.76
N SER A 50 -6.53 26.24 7.69
CA SER A 50 -7.69 25.41 8.01
C SER A 50 -8.80 25.41 6.96
N GLU A 51 -8.82 26.38 6.04
CA GLU A 51 -9.89 26.61 5.07
C GLU A 51 -9.44 26.48 3.61
N HIS A 52 -8.14 26.57 3.34
CA HIS A 52 -7.59 26.61 1.98
C HIS A 52 -6.55 25.52 1.71
N PHE A 53 -6.68 24.86 0.56
CA PHE A 53 -5.70 23.93 0.02
C PHE A 53 -4.68 24.61 -0.90
N ALA A 54 -5.08 25.68 -1.58
CA ALA A 54 -4.39 26.37 -2.66
C ALA A 54 -4.10 25.48 -3.89
N PRO A 55 -5.13 24.89 -4.55
CA PRO A 55 -4.93 23.95 -5.65
C PRO A 55 -4.24 24.56 -6.87
N LYS A 56 -4.42 25.86 -7.13
CA LYS A 56 -3.77 26.59 -8.23
C LYS A 56 -2.35 27.03 -7.91
N GLY A 57 -1.92 26.89 -6.65
CA GLY A 57 -0.56 27.19 -6.21
C GLY A 57 0.45 26.22 -6.81
N LYS A 58 1.69 26.69 -6.99
CA LYS A 58 2.81 25.86 -7.45
C LYS A 58 3.27 24.95 -6.32
N ILE A 59 3.64 23.72 -6.65
CA ILE A 59 4.16 22.75 -5.67
C ILE A 59 5.69 22.70 -5.71
N SER A 60 6.32 22.75 -4.55
CA SER A 60 7.77 22.64 -4.45
C SER A 60 8.22 21.17 -4.57
N TYR A 61 9.48 20.98 -4.94
CA TYR A 61 10.09 19.64 -5.02
C TYR A 61 9.95 18.86 -3.71
N ALA A 62 10.15 19.51 -2.56
CA ALA A 62 10.00 18.88 -1.25
C ALA A 62 8.56 18.44 -0.97
N GLN A 63 7.58 19.28 -1.30
CA GLN A 63 6.16 18.91 -1.17
C GLN A 63 5.80 17.74 -2.08
N SER A 64 6.33 17.71 -3.31
CA SER A 64 6.12 16.61 -4.24
C SER A 64 6.68 15.28 -3.74
N VAL A 65 7.93 15.27 -3.26
CA VAL A 65 8.56 14.06 -2.70
C VAL A 65 7.77 13.56 -1.49
N GLN A 66 7.38 14.46 -0.58
CA GLN A 66 6.58 14.07 0.59
C GLN A 66 5.22 13.49 0.18
N MET A 67 4.53 14.13 -0.77
CA MET A 67 3.21 13.67 -1.24
C MET A 67 3.28 12.29 -1.89
N ILE A 68 4.30 12.03 -2.72
CA ILE A 68 4.49 10.73 -3.38
C ILE A 68 4.85 9.64 -2.36
N VAL A 69 5.81 9.91 -1.47
CA VAL A 69 6.24 8.95 -0.44
C VAL A 69 5.09 8.56 0.48
N LYS A 70 4.32 9.53 0.96
CA LYS A 70 3.14 9.27 1.78
C LYS A 70 2.03 8.59 0.98
N GLY A 71 1.77 9.08 -0.24
CA GLY A 71 0.66 8.61 -1.06
C GLY A 71 0.78 7.14 -1.43
N LEU A 72 1.97 6.70 -1.79
CA LEU A 72 2.24 5.32 -2.18
C LEU A 72 2.76 4.47 -1.02
N ASP A 73 2.72 5.00 0.21
CA ASP A 73 3.20 4.33 1.42
C ASP A 73 4.58 3.69 1.19
N LEU A 74 5.52 4.49 0.69
CA LEU A 74 6.91 4.08 0.59
C LEU A 74 7.51 4.09 1.99
N ASN A 75 8.19 3.00 2.35
CA ASN A 75 8.84 2.87 3.65
C ASN A 75 10.18 2.17 3.50
N MET A 76 10.88 2.00 4.62
CA MET A 76 12.21 1.38 4.68
C MET A 76 12.20 0.19 5.65
N ASP A 77 11.02 -0.37 5.96
CA ASP A 77 10.83 -1.31 7.06
C ASP A 77 11.55 -2.65 6.85
N LEU A 78 11.76 -3.01 5.58
CA LEU A 78 12.49 -4.21 5.17
C LEU A 78 14.01 -4.00 5.09
N LEU A 79 14.48 -2.75 5.22
CA LEU A 79 15.90 -2.43 5.17
C LEU A 79 16.51 -2.54 6.57
N ARG A 80 17.77 -2.96 6.62
CA ARG A 80 18.55 -3.07 7.86
C ARG A 80 19.76 -2.16 7.75
N PHE A 81 19.84 -1.21 8.67
CA PHE A 81 20.92 -0.23 8.71
C PHE A 81 21.77 -0.44 9.95
N VAL A 82 23.09 -0.40 9.77
CA VAL A 82 24.06 -0.36 10.88
C VAL A 82 23.96 0.98 11.63
N LYS A 83 23.63 2.06 10.91
CA LYS A 83 23.41 3.41 11.43
C LYS A 83 22.21 4.01 10.72
N LYS A 84 21.34 4.73 11.46
CA LYS A 84 20.21 5.45 10.85
C LYS A 84 20.72 6.40 9.75
N PRO A 85 20.21 6.30 8.51
CA PRO A 85 20.63 7.17 7.43
C PRO A 85 20.19 8.62 7.69
N LEU A 86 20.98 9.56 7.18
CA LEU A 86 20.72 10.99 7.23
C LEU A 86 20.53 11.52 5.81
N ALA A 87 19.74 12.58 5.64
CA ALA A 87 19.51 13.18 4.32
C ALA A 87 20.82 13.65 3.68
N SER A 88 21.70 14.25 4.49
CA SER A 88 23.05 14.68 4.09
C SER A 88 23.97 13.56 3.59
N ASP A 89 23.65 12.28 3.84
CA ASP A 89 24.42 11.16 3.29
C ASP A 89 24.23 11.07 1.76
N SER A 90 23.07 11.52 1.24
CA SER A 90 22.69 11.40 -0.17
C SER A 90 22.50 12.75 -0.88
N PHE A 91 22.13 13.81 -0.16
CA PHE A 91 21.74 15.11 -0.72
C PHE A 91 22.52 16.27 -0.10
N THR A 92 23.01 17.20 -0.91
CA THR A 92 23.82 18.33 -0.42
C THR A 92 22.96 19.46 0.15
N ASN A 93 21.75 19.64 -0.36
CA ASN A 93 20.91 20.81 -0.08
C ASN A 93 19.71 20.48 0.83
N ILE A 94 19.76 19.33 1.53
CA ILE A 94 18.67 18.86 2.40
C ILE A 94 19.19 18.78 3.84
N PRO A 95 18.76 19.70 4.73
CA PRO A 95 19.06 19.61 6.15
C PRO A 95 18.48 18.34 6.76
N ASN A 96 19.21 17.72 7.70
CA ASN A 96 18.79 16.47 8.33
C ASN A 96 17.53 16.61 9.22
N ASP A 97 17.24 17.83 9.67
CA ASP A 97 16.12 18.20 10.55
C ASP A 97 14.95 18.85 9.79
N ALA A 98 15.04 18.96 8.46
CA ALA A 98 13.95 19.49 7.66
C ALA A 98 12.71 18.58 7.73
N TRP A 99 11.51 19.17 7.72
CA TRP A 99 10.24 18.43 7.78
C TRP A 99 10.06 17.42 6.62
N TYR A 100 10.80 17.59 5.53
CA TYR A 100 10.82 16.70 4.36
C TYR A 100 12.01 15.74 4.34
N ALA A 101 12.98 15.84 5.27
CA ALA A 101 14.22 15.06 5.22
C ALA A 101 13.95 13.55 5.14
N ASP A 102 13.07 13.03 6.01
CA ASP A 102 12.71 11.61 6.02
C ASP A 102 12.09 11.15 4.69
N ALA A 103 11.29 12.00 4.03
CA ALA A 103 10.70 11.66 2.74
C ALA A 103 11.78 11.49 1.65
N PHE A 104 12.80 12.36 1.63
CA PHE A 104 13.92 12.22 0.68
C PHE A 104 14.77 10.98 0.96
N ILE A 105 15.01 10.66 2.24
CA ILE A 105 15.72 9.43 2.62
C ILE A 105 14.93 8.22 2.12
N THR A 106 13.63 8.15 2.42
CA THR A 106 12.75 7.06 1.97
C THR A 106 12.71 6.94 0.45
N ALA A 107 12.56 8.06 -0.25
CA ALA A 107 12.58 8.11 -1.72
C ALA A 107 13.90 7.53 -2.28
N HIS A 108 15.05 7.95 -1.75
CA HIS A 108 16.36 7.47 -2.17
C HIS A 108 16.50 5.95 -2.00
N TYR A 109 16.15 5.42 -0.83
CA TYR A 109 16.27 3.98 -0.54
C TYR A 109 15.22 3.12 -1.24
N ASN A 110 14.12 3.71 -1.71
CA ASN A 110 13.17 3.07 -2.63
C ASN A 110 13.61 3.19 -4.11
N GLY A 111 14.78 3.78 -4.38
CA GLY A 111 15.36 3.87 -5.72
C GLY A 111 14.73 4.94 -6.60
N LEU A 112 14.17 6.00 -6.00
CA LEU A 112 13.76 7.19 -6.74
C LEU A 112 14.99 8.03 -7.08
N GLU A 113 15.13 8.35 -8.36
CA GLU A 113 16.25 9.12 -8.89
C GLU A 113 16.03 10.61 -8.61
N ILE A 114 16.57 11.09 -7.49
CA ILE A 114 16.56 12.49 -7.12
C ILE A 114 17.99 13.03 -7.22
N PRO A 115 18.25 14.16 -7.91
CA PRO A 115 19.58 14.75 -8.00
C PRO A 115 20.16 15.06 -6.61
N LYS A 116 21.45 14.78 -6.43
CA LYS A 116 22.16 15.01 -5.16
C LYS A 116 22.11 16.49 -4.74
N ASP A 117 22.14 17.41 -5.69
CA ASP A 117 22.11 18.86 -5.51
C ASP A 117 20.72 19.47 -5.69
N VAL A 118 19.65 18.66 -5.65
CA VAL A 118 18.26 19.12 -5.79
C VAL A 118 17.97 20.31 -4.87
N ASN A 119 17.33 21.35 -5.41
CA ASN A 119 16.81 22.45 -4.59
C ASN A 119 15.40 22.06 -4.09
N PRO A 120 15.21 21.79 -2.78
CA PRO A 120 13.92 21.35 -2.25
C PRO A 120 12.79 22.39 -2.40
N ASN A 121 13.15 23.67 -2.56
CA ASN A 121 12.21 24.78 -2.72
C ASN A 121 11.91 25.13 -4.18
N ALA A 122 12.61 24.50 -5.14
CA ALA A 122 12.33 24.72 -6.55
C ALA A 122 10.94 24.19 -6.92
N ILE A 123 10.27 24.86 -7.86
CA ILE A 123 9.02 24.38 -8.42
C ILE A 123 9.30 23.18 -9.32
N ILE A 124 8.52 22.10 -9.16
CA ILE A 124 8.67 20.91 -9.97
C ILE A 124 7.95 21.07 -11.32
N THR A 125 8.55 20.52 -12.37
CA THR A 125 7.89 20.39 -13.68
C THR A 125 6.98 19.16 -13.72
N ARG A 126 6.05 19.16 -14.67
CA ARG A 126 5.15 18.03 -14.93
C ARG A 126 5.91 16.73 -15.23
N GLU A 127 6.96 16.80 -16.04
CA GLU A 127 7.75 15.60 -16.38
C GLU A 127 8.51 15.03 -15.19
N GLN A 128 9.10 15.88 -14.34
CA GLN A 128 9.83 15.44 -13.15
C GLN A 128 8.91 14.78 -12.13
N PHE A 129 7.73 15.36 -11.90
CA PHE A 129 6.75 14.77 -11.00
C PHE A 129 6.19 13.46 -11.56
N GLY A 130 5.84 13.44 -12.85
CA GLY A 130 5.29 12.26 -13.51
C GLY A 130 6.26 11.08 -13.49
N ASP A 131 7.54 11.33 -13.79
CA ASP A 131 8.57 10.30 -13.72
C ASP A 131 8.74 9.75 -12.29
N MET A 132 8.86 10.63 -11.31
CA MET A 132 9.00 10.25 -9.90
C MET A 132 7.80 9.45 -9.39
N LEU A 133 6.57 9.86 -9.76
CA LEU A 133 5.33 9.20 -9.33
C LEU A 133 5.22 7.79 -9.91
N VAL A 134 5.45 7.61 -11.21
CA VAL A 134 5.36 6.29 -11.83
C VAL A 134 6.44 5.35 -11.31
N ARG A 135 7.67 5.84 -11.15
CA ARG A 135 8.75 5.03 -10.57
C ARG A 135 8.42 4.59 -9.15
N ALA A 136 7.83 5.48 -8.35
CA ALA A 136 7.38 5.16 -7.01
C ALA A 136 6.25 4.12 -7.03
N LEU A 137 5.27 4.29 -7.92
CA LEU A 137 4.17 3.36 -8.08
C LEU A 137 4.68 1.96 -8.42
N GLU A 138 5.61 1.85 -9.36
CA GLU A 138 6.23 0.60 -9.79
C GLU A 138 7.10 -0.08 -8.73
N LYS A 139 7.38 0.58 -7.59
CA LYS A 139 7.97 -0.09 -6.41
C LYS A 139 6.94 -0.86 -5.58
N LYS A 140 5.65 -0.55 -5.73
CA LYS A 140 4.56 -1.20 -5.00
C LYS A 140 4.00 -2.44 -5.69
N GLY A 141 4.32 -2.64 -6.97
CA GLY A 141 3.86 -3.80 -7.70
C GLY A 141 4.42 -3.87 -9.11
N ASN A 142 4.29 -5.05 -9.70
CA ASN A 142 4.53 -5.24 -11.12
C ASN A 142 3.22 -4.98 -11.88
N TYR A 143 3.23 -4.05 -12.82
CA TYR A 143 2.04 -3.67 -13.60
C TYR A 143 2.28 -3.95 -15.08
N PRO A 144 2.07 -5.19 -15.55
CA PRO A 144 2.24 -5.55 -16.95
C PRO A 144 1.34 -4.71 -17.85
N LEU A 145 1.94 -4.14 -18.88
CA LEU A 145 1.24 -3.33 -19.87
C LEU A 145 1.21 -4.05 -21.22
N VAL A 146 0.07 -3.98 -21.92
CA VAL A 146 0.03 -4.26 -23.35
C VAL A 146 0.84 -3.20 -24.09
N LYS A 147 1.56 -3.59 -25.14
CA LYS A 147 2.37 -2.67 -25.96
C LYS A 147 1.46 -1.73 -26.77
N MET A 148 0.91 -0.73 -26.09
CA MET A 148 0.11 0.34 -26.65
C MET A 148 0.94 1.62 -26.63
N PHE A 149 0.92 2.36 -27.75
CA PHE A 149 1.60 3.64 -27.86
C PHE A 149 0.56 4.76 -27.95
N ILE A 150 0.53 5.62 -26.95
CA ILE A 150 -0.20 6.89 -26.96
C ILE A 150 0.71 7.94 -27.60
N GLN A 151 0.20 8.65 -28.60
CA GLN A 151 0.93 9.72 -29.26
C GLN A 151 0.90 10.99 -28.40
N ILE A 152 2.07 11.48 -28.00
CA ILE A 152 2.25 12.76 -27.31
C ILE A 152 2.77 13.77 -28.34
N LYS A 153 2.04 14.86 -28.60
CA LYS A 153 2.42 15.78 -29.70
C LYS A 153 3.67 16.61 -29.41
N ASP A 154 3.94 16.90 -28.15
CA ASP A 154 5.11 17.63 -27.65
C ASP A 154 6.15 16.70 -27.02
N GLU A 155 6.23 15.45 -27.49
CA GLU A 155 7.20 14.45 -27.01
C GLU A 155 8.66 14.89 -27.14
N ASP A 156 8.96 15.76 -28.12
CA ASP A 156 10.28 16.34 -28.34
C ASP A 156 10.73 17.29 -27.22
N GLN A 157 9.80 17.78 -26.40
CA GLN A 157 10.09 18.60 -25.23
C GLN A 157 10.40 17.77 -23.98
N ILE A 158 10.01 16.48 -23.98
CA ILE A 158 10.23 15.53 -22.89
C ILE A 158 11.70 15.13 -22.88
N LYS A 159 12.32 15.09 -21.70
CA LYS A 159 13.66 14.52 -21.58
C LYS A 159 13.67 13.04 -21.98
N PRO A 160 14.64 12.56 -22.77
CA PRO A 160 14.68 11.17 -23.24
C PRO A 160 14.51 10.12 -22.12
N GLU A 161 15.11 10.36 -20.95
CA GLU A 161 15.00 9.49 -19.78
C GLU A 161 13.59 9.39 -19.18
N TYR A 162 12.71 10.35 -19.45
CA TYR A 162 11.34 10.39 -18.94
C TYR A 162 10.29 9.89 -19.95
N GLN A 163 10.61 9.82 -21.24
CA GLN A 163 9.66 9.44 -22.30
C GLN A 163 8.95 8.11 -21.99
N GLY A 164 9.73 7.07 -21.68
CA GLY A 164 9.16 5.76 -21.35
C GLY A 164 8.29 5.80 -20.10
N THR A 165 8.67 6.57 -19.09
CA THR A 165 7.94 6.67 -17.83
C THR A 165 6.63 7.44 -18.01
N LEU A 166 6.64 8.57 -18.72
CA LEU A 166 5.45 9.36 -19.01
C LEU A 166 4.47 8.61 -19.92
N GLN A 167 4.97 7.77 -20.83
CA GLN A 167 4.12 6.87 -21.59
C GLN A 167 3.36 5.90 -20.69
N ARG A 168 4.03 5.30 -19.70
CA ARG A 168 3.39 4.42 -18.72
C ARG A 168 2.42 5.20 -17.82
N MET A 169 2.76 6.43 -17.45
CA MET A 169 1.85 7.32 -16.70
C MET A 169 0.48 7.46 -17.38
N LEU A 170 0.48 7.66 -18.71
CA LEU A 170 -0.74 7.78 -19.51
C LEU A 170 -1.46 6.43 -19.65
N LEU A 171 -0.72 5.32 -19.82
CA LEU A 171 -1.31 3.97 -19.90
C LEU A 171 -1.95 3.52 -18.58
N TYR A 172 -1.34 3.88 -17.45
CA TYR A 172 -1.90 3.71 -16.10
C TYR A 172 -3.05 4.68 -15.81
N LYS A 173 -3.30 5.64 -16.72
CA LYS A 173 -4.35 6.66 -16.60
C LYS A 173 -4.20 7.53 -15.34
N LEU A 174 -2.96 7.79 -14.92
CA LEU A 174 -2.69 8.68 -13.78
C LEU A 174 -2.98 10.14 -14.14
N THR A 175 -2.85 10.46 -15.43
CA THR A 175 -3.18 11.74 -16.03
C THR A 175 -3.65 11.53 -17.47
N ALA A 176 -4.12 12.61 -18.10
CA ALA A 176 -4.45 12.67 -19.52
C ALA A 176 -3.66 13.79 -20.21
N LEU A 177 -3.55 13.69 -21.53
CA LEU A 177 -3.09 14.79 -22.37
C LEU A 177 -4.14 15.91 -22.37
N ASP A 178 -3.71 17.13 -22.70
CA ASP A 178 -4.64 18.24 -22.91
C ASP A 178 -5.52 18.03 -24.15
N LYS A 179 -6.43 18.98 -24.41
CA LYS A 179 -7.37 18.90 -25.54
C LYS A 179 -6.66 18.91 -26.89
N GLU A 180 -5.47 19.48 -26.93
CA GLU A 180 -4.62 19.59 -28.09
C GLU A 180 -3.76 18.34 -28.31
N GLY A 181 -3.66 17.45 -27.31
CA GLY A 181 -2.88 16.21 -27.35
C GLY A 181 -1.43 16.37 -26.85
N ASN A 182 -1.16 17.40 -26.04
CA ASN A 182 0.15 17.67 -25.44
C ASN A 182 0.18 17.25 -23.96
N PHE A 183 1.38 16.91 -23.48
CA PHE A 183 1.63 16.64 -22.05
C PHE A 183 2.05 17.90 -21.29
N ASN A 184 2.68 18.86 -21.98
CA ASN A 184 3.28 20.08 -21.45
C ASN A 184 4.42 19.82 -20.45
N PRO A 185 5.45 19.02 -20.80
CA PRO A 185 6.40 18.45 -19.83
C PRO A 185 7.15 19.47 -18.99
N ARG A 186 7.52 20.62 -19.58
CA ARG A 186 8.31 21.67 -18.94
C ARG A 186 7.48 22.66 -18.13
N SER A 187 6.16 22.58 -18.22
CA SER A 187 5.28 23.44 -17.43
C SER A 187 5.37 23.08 -15.96
N GLU A 188 5.28 24.10 -15.12
CA GLU A 188 5.22 23.93 -13.67
C GLU A 188 3.92 23.24 -13.26
N LEU A 189 4.02 22.28 -12.34
CA LEU A 189 2.88 21.55 -11.81
C LEU A 189 2.18 22.33 -10.70
N THR A 190 0.85 22.33 -10.70
CA THR A 190 0.08 22.88 -9.57
C THR A 190 -0.13 21.85 -8.46
N ARG A 191 -0.39 22.31 -7.25
CA ARG A 191 -0.64 21.46 -6.09
C ARG A 191 -1.90 20.59 -6.25
N GLY A 192 -2.94 21.13 -6.90
CA GLY A 192 -4.16 20.39 -7.23
C GLY A 192 -3.92 19.28 -8.26
N GLU A 193 -3.15 19.56 -9.30
CA GLU A 193 -2.77 18.52 -10.28
C GLU A 193 -1.92 17.42 -9.66
N ALA A 194 -0.93 17.79 -8.84
CA ALA A 194 -0.11 16.83 -8.10
C ALA A 194 -0.96 15.90 -7.21
N ALA A 195 -1.90 16.48 -6.47
CA ALA A 195 -2.85 15.73 -5.65
C ALA A 195 -3.71 14.79 -6.50
N GLY A 196 -4.26 15.27 -7.61
CA GLY A 196 -5.05 14.44 -8.54
C GLY A 196 -4.26 13.26 -9.09
N TRP A 197 -3.00 13.48 -9.49
CA TRP A 197 -2.15 12.42 -10.04
C TRP A 197 -1.78 11.37 -8.99
N VAL A 198 -1.45 11.80 -7.76
CA VAL A 198 -1.19 10.88 -6.63
C VAL A 198 -2.43 10.09 -6.26
N TYR A 199 -3.59 10.74 -6.20
CA TYR A 199 -4.86 10.06 -5.95
C TYR A 199 -5.13 8.99 -7.02
N ASN A 200 -4.97 9.30 -8.30
CA ASN A 200 -5.13 8.33 -9.38
C ASN A 200 -4.13 7.17 -9.27
N ALA A 201 -2.89 7.44 -8.87
CA ALA A 201 -1.88 6.40 -8.66
C ALA A 201 -2.25 5.46 -7.52
N ILE A 202 -2.81 6.00 -6.44
CA ILE A 202 -3.35 5.22 -5.33
C ILE A 202 -4.52 4.35 -5.79
N GLN A 203 -5.49 4.93 -6.50
CA GLN A 203 -6.63 4.17 -7.03
C GLN A 203 -6.18 3.06 -7.99
N PHE A 204 -5.20 3.37 -8.84
CA PHE A 204 -4.60 2.40 -9.74
C PHE A 204 -3.91 1.27 -8.95
N ALA A 205 -3.08 1.61 -7.96
CA ALA A 205 -2.41 0.64 -7.10
C ALA A 205 -3.43 -0.24 -6.35
N ASP A 206 -4.47 0.35 -5.76
CA ASP A 206 -5.51 -0.36 -5.01
C ASP A 206 -6.31 -1.30 -5.92
N ALA A 207 -6.60 -0.88 -7.17
CA ALA A 207 -7.31 -1.70 -8.16
C ALA A 207 -6.46 -2.86 -8.71
N HIS A 208 -5.14 -2.71 -8.72
CA HIS A 208 -4.18 -3.71 -9.22
C HIS A 208 -3.39 -4.40 -8.11
N ALA A 209 -3.68 -4.07 -6.85
CA ALA A 209 -3.15 -4.80 -5.72
C ALA A 209 -3.57 -6.25 -5.93
N GLU A 210 -2.60 -7.16 -5.95
CA GLU A 210 -2.91 -8.58 -5.94
C GLU A 210 -3.83 -8.78 -4.75
N LYS A 211 -5.10 -9.15 -5.01
CA LYS A 211 -5.97 -9.59 -3.93
C LYS A 211 -5.16 -10.67 -3.25
N PRO A 212 -4.86 -10.57 -1.93
CA PRO A 212 -4.21 -11.66 -1.24
C PRO A 212 -4.98 -12.90 -1.64
N ALA A 213 -4.27 -13.90 -2.20
CA ALA A 213 -4.90 -15.15 -2.58
C ALA A 213 -5.81 -15.53 -1.40
N PRO A 214 -7.11 -15.74 -1.62
CA PRO A 214 -8.06 -15.92 -0.52
C PRO A 214 -7.40 -16.86 0.46
N THR A 215 -7.18 -16.40 1.69
CA THR A 215 -6.50 -17.18 2.72
C THR A 215 -7.35 -18.42 2.88
N GLU A 216 -6.96 -19.49 2.21
CA GLU A 216 -7.74 -20.70 2.24
C GLU A 216 -7.68 -21.19 3.67
N GLU A 217 -8.83 -21.23 4.34
CA GLU A 217 -8.91 -21.68 5.72
C GLU A 217 -8.43 -23.13 5.77
N VAL A 218 -7.33 -23.35 6.51
CA VAL A 218 -6.85 -24.68 6.83
C VAL A 218 -7.51 -25.13 8.12
N ALA A 219 -8.32 -26.18 8.05
CA ALA A 219 -8.92 -26.79 9.22
C ALA A 219 -7.85 -27.53 10.03
N VAL A 220 -7.79 -27.25 11.33
CA VAL A 220 -6.92 -27.94 12.29
C VAL A 220 -7.76 -28.90 13.11
N THR A 221 -7.52 -30.20 12.97
CA THR A 221 -8.17 -31.23 13.80
C THR A 221 -7.14 -31.90 14.69
N VAL A 222 -7.47 -32.00 15.99
CA VAL A 222 -6.59 -32.63 16.99
C VAL A 222 -7.24 -33.90 17.50
N GLU A 223 -6.58 -35.03 17.27
CA GLU A 223 -6.98 -36.35 17.72
C GLU A 223 -6.03 -36.81 18.83
N LYS A 224 -6.55 -37.15 20.01
CA LYS A 224 -5.73 -37.73 21.08
C LYS A 224 -5.31 -39.16 20.68
N ILE A 225 -4.01 -39.42 20.60
CA ILE A 225 -3.46 -40.76 20.29
C ILE A 225 -3.03 -41.48 21.56
N SER A 226 -2.45 -40.76 22.51
CA SER A 226 -2.05 -41.27 23.83
C SER A 226 -2.11 -40.15 24.87
N ASP A 227 -1.76 -40.43 26.13
CA ASP A 227 -1.72 -39.42 27.19
C ASP A 227 -0.69 -38.32 26.92
N ASP A 228 0.40 -38.63 26.21
CA ASP A 228 1.50 -37.69 25.96
C ASP A 228 1.52 -37.11 24.54
N VAL A 229 0.74 -37.66 23.60
CA VAL A 229 0.82 -37.32 22.17
C VAL A 229 -0.55 -37.11 21.53
N ASN A 230 -0.69 -35.97 20.86
CA ASN A 230 -1.79 -35.65 19.97
C ASN A 230 -1.35 -35.74 18.51
N LYS A 231 -2.21 -36.28 17.65
CA LYS A 231 -2.09 -36.18 16.20
C LYS A 231 -2.83 -34.94 15.74
N VAL A 232 -2.18 -34.12 14.92
CA VAL A 232 -2.75 -32.90 14.35
C VAL A 232 -2.85 -33.08 12.85
N THR A 233 -4.07 -32.94 12.32
CA THR A 233 -4.35 -32.96 10.88
C THR A 233 -4.60 -31.54 10.41
N LEU A 234 -3.85 -31.10 9.40
CA LEU A 234 -4.13 -29.87 8.65
C LEU A 234 -4.83 -30.25 7.36
N SER A 235 -6.07 -29.80 7.18
CA SER A 235 -6.85 -30.07 5.97
C SER A 235 -7.16 -28.78 5.22
N ARG A 236 -6.89 -28.80 3.92
CA ARG A 236 -7.25 -27.76 2.95
C ARG A 236 -8.63 -28.04 2.31
N GLY A 237 -9.39 -28.98 2.87
CA GLY A 237 -10.69 -29.41 2.36
C GLY A 237 -10.60 -30.24 1.07
N GLU A 238 -11.77 -30.55 0.51
CA GLU A 238 -11.90 -31.25 -0.78
C GLU A 238 -11.46 -30.35 -1.94
N LYS A 239 -10.62 -30.88 -2.83
CA LYS A 239 -10.08 -30.18 -4.00
C LYS A 239 -10.39 -30.92 -5.28
N PRO A 240 -10.57 -30.22 -6.41
CA PRO A 240 -11.10 -30.81 -7.65
C PRO A 240 -10.12 -31.76 -8.35
N ASN A 241 -8.82 -31.69 -8.04
CA ASN A 241 -7.81 -32.59 -8.58
C ASN A 241 -6.63 -32.78 -7.61
N SER A 242 -5.76 -33.72 -7.96
CA SER A 242 -4.57 -34.11 -7.18
C SER A 242 -3.42 -33.10 -7.17
N GLY A 243 -3.49 -32.01 -7.93
CA GLY A 243 -2.44 -30.98 -7.97
C GLY A 243 -2.46 -30.01 -6.78
N TYR A 244 -3.54 -30.02 -6.00
CA TYR A 244 -3.64 -29.24 -4.78
C TYR A 244 -2.97 -29.98 -3.63
N GLY A 245 -2.08 -29.30 -2.90
CA GLY A 245 -1.37 -29.87 -1.76
C GLY A 245 -1.30 -28.93 -0.56
N ILE A 246 -0.93 -29.52 0.57
CA ILE A 246 -0.58 -28.84 1.81
C ILE A 246 0.62 -29.58 2.42
N ALA A 247 1.64 -28.84 2.82
CA ALA A 247 2.85 -29.39 3.44
C ALA A 247 3.17 -28.63 4.73
N ILE A 248 3.53 -29.36 5.78
CA ILE A 248 4.05 -28.76 7.02
C ILE A 248 5.53 -28.44 6.80
N ASN A 249 5.92 -27.20 7.05
CA ASN A 249 7.30 -26.74 6.90
C ASN A 249 8.09 -26.88 8.21
N ASN A 250 7.50 -26.42 9.32
CA ASN A 250 8.14 -26.40 10.63
C ASN A 250 7.11 -26.32 11.76
N ILE A 251 7.50 -26.72 12.96
CA ILE A 251 6.72 -26.60 14.19
C ILE A 251 7.54 -25.83 15.21
N ARG A 252 7.00 -24.70 15.70
CA ARG A 252 7.59 -23.87 16.73
C ARG A 252 6.79 -23.99 18.02
N PHE A 253 7.46 -24.21 19.14
CA PHE A 253 6.83 -24.21 20.46
C PHE A 253 7.08 -22.85 21.11
N ASP A 254 6.00 -22.14 21.46
CA ASP A 254 6.10 -20.84 22.12
C ASP A 254 6.02 -20.94 23.66
N GLN A 255 6.26 -19.81 24.32
CA GLN A 255 6.19 -19.72 25.78
C GLN A 255 4.75 -19.74 26.31
N ASP A 256 3.76 -19.56 25.43
CA ASP A 256 2.32 -19.56 25.74
C ASP A 256 1.73 -20.98 25.70
N GLY A 257 2.55 -22.00 25.48
CA GLY A 257 2.12 -23.40 25.44
C GLY A 257 1.47 -23.81 24.13
N GLN A 258 1.78 -23.13 23.02
CA GLN A 258 1.29 -23.46 21.69
C GLN A 258 2.36 -24.17 20.87
N ALA A 259 1.93 -25.11 20.04
CA ALA A 259 2.70 -25.67 18.94
C ALA A 259 2.20 -25.03 17.65
N VAL A 260 2.95 -24.04 17.17
CA VAL A 260 2.66 -23.29 15.94
C VAL A 260 3.21 -24.07 14.74
N ILE A 261 2.30 -24.62 13.94
CA ILE A 261 2.57 -25.48 12.80
C ILE A 261 2.50 -24.61 11.54
N SER A 262 3.66 -24.30 10.99
CA SER A 262 3.77 -23.55 9.74
C SER A 262 3.52 -24.47 8.54
N TYR A 263 2.74 -24.00 7.57
CA TYR A 263 2.41 -24.78 6.36
C TYR A 263 2.52 -23.98 5.06
N THR A 264 2.71 -24.70 3.96
CA THR A 264 2.67 -24.16 2.59
C THR A 264 1.55 -24.85 1.82
N LEU A 265 0.81 -24.07 1.04
CA LEU A 265 -0.19 -24.57 0.09
C LEU A 265 0.44 -24.63 -1.30
N SER A 266 0.23 -25.73 -2.03
CA SER A 266 0.65 -25.86 -3.42
C SER A 266 -0.57 -25.94 -4.34
N ASN A 267 -0.54 -25.19 -5.44
CA ASN A 267 -1.56 -25.25 -6.48
C ASN A 267 -1.08 -26.09 -7.67
N PRO A 268 -2.01 -26.65 -8.48
CA PRO A 268 -1.68 -27.28 -9.75
C PRO A 268 -0.84 -26.35 -10.61
N GLN A 269 0.30 -26.83 -11.12
CA GLN A 269 1.14 -26.06 -12.03
C GLN A 269 0.49 -26.00 -13.42
N PRO A 270 0.54 -24.84 -14.10
CA PRO A 270 0.17 -24.76 -15.51
C PRO A 270 0.97 -25.79 -16.31
N ASP A 271 0.32 -26.43 -17.28
CA ASP A 271 0.92 -27.43 -18.19
C ASP A 271 1.27 -28.80 -17.59
N MET A 272 0.87 -29.08 -16.35
CA MET A 272 0.93 -30.43 -15.76
C MET A 272 -0.43 -31.12 -15.80
N MET A 273 -0.44 -32.42 -16.15
CA MET A 273 -1.64 -33.24 -16.09
C MET A 273 -1.86 -33.76 -14.66
N TYR A 274 -3.04 -33.47 -14.10
CA TYR A 274 -3.48 -33.98 -12.81
C TYR A 274 -4.71 -34.86 -13.00
N ALA A 275 -4.86 -35.90 -12.19
CA ALA A 275 -6.09 -36.70 -12.20
C ALA A 275 -7.26 -35.87 -11.66
N ASP A 276 -8.36 -35.83 -12.42
CA ASP A 276 -9.63 -35.18 -12.06
C ASP A 276 -10.41 -36.02 -11.04
N VAL A 277 -9.84 -36.14 -9.85
CA VAL A 277 -10.44 -36.83 -8.72
C VAL A 277 -10.54 -35.85 -7.57
N ILE A 278 -11.75 -35.72 -7.02
CA ILE A 278 -11.95 -34.95 -5.81
C ILE A 278 -11.19 -35.64 -4.68
N ASN A 279 -10.22 -34.94 -4.09
CA ASN A 279 -9.44 -35.48 -2.99
C ASN A 279 -9.24 -34.44 -1.89
N GLU A 280 -9.19 -34.90 -0.65
CA GLU A 280 -8.96 -34.01 0.49
C GLU A 280 -7.46 -33.75 0.64
N ALA A 281 -7.02 -32.52 0.34
CA ALA A 281 -5.63 -32.14 0.48
C ALA A 281 -5.31 -31.93 1.96
N LYS A 282 -4.69 -32.93 2.60
CA LYS A 282 -4.36 -32.90 4.03
C LYS A 282 -2.96 -33.43 4.34
N THR A 283 -2.45 -33.01 5.49
CA THR A 283 -1.18 -33.47 6.04
C THR A 283 -1.27 -33.63 7.55
N VAL A 284 -0.38 -34.43 8.14
CA VAL A 284 -0.44 -34.81 9.55
C VAL A 284 0.90 -34.59 10.24
N THR A 285 0.84 -34.20 11.50
CA THR A 285 1.99 -34.20 12.41
C THR A 285 1.58 -34.66 13.80
N TYR A 286 2.55 -34.84 14.68
CA TYR A 286 2.36 -35.28 16.06
C TYR A 286 3.03 -34.28 16.99
N ILE A 287 2.30 -33.83 18.00
CA ILE A 287 2.80 -32.90 19.03
C ILE A 287 2.51 -33.47 20.41
N SER A 288 3.27 -33.02 21.41
CA SER A 288 2.95 -33.39 22.79
C SER A 288 1.59 -32.85 23.20
N SER A 289 0.82 -33.65 23.96
CA SER A 289 -0.50 -33.29 24.48
C SER A 289 -0.52 -32.04 25.37
N LYS A 290 0.65 -31.60 25.84
CA LYS A 290 0.84 -30.38 26.63
C LYS A 290 0.69 -29.09 25.81
N TYR A 291 0.77 -29.16 24.49
CA TYR A 291 0.72 -27.99 23.62
C TYR A 291 -0.61 -27.88 22.88
N LYS A 292 -1.11 -26.65 22.75
CA LYS A 292 -2.25 -26.33 21.89
C LYS A 292 -1.76 -26.19 20.44
N ALA A 293 -2.33 -26.97 19.52
CA ALA A 293 -2.00 -26.87 18.10
C ALA A 293 -2.59 -25.58 17.48
N VAL A 294 -1.76 -24.83 16.76
CA VAL A 294 -2.16 -23.66 15.96
C VAL A 294 -1.49 -23.76 14.60
N ALA A 295 -2.15 -23.35 13.52
CA ALA A 295 -1.60 -23.39 12.18
C ALA A 295 -1.43 -21.98 11.60
N GLU A 296 -0.31 -21.72 10.94
CA GLU A 296 -0.04 -20.45 10.25
C GLU A 296 0.57 -20.70 8.86
N PRO A 297 0.27 -19.87 7.85
CA PRO A 297 0.99 -19.92 6.59
C PRO A 297 2.48 -19.63 6.82
N ALA A 298 3.37 -20.38 6.16
CA ALA A 298 4.79 -20.07 6.15
C ALA A 298 5.01 -18.69 5.51
N MET A 299 5.85 -17.84 6.12
CA MET A 299 6.19 -16.54 5.53
C MET A 299 6.85 -16.75 4.16
N THR A 300 6.15 -16.37 3.10
CA THR A 300 6.74 -16.26 1.76
C THR A 300 7.73 -15.10 1.79
N ILE A 301 9.02 -15.40 1.89
CA ILE A 301 10.04 -14.41 1.53
C ILE A 301 9.92 -14.24 0.02
N MET A 302 9.23 -13.19 -0.43
CA MET A 302 9.28 -12.77 -1.83
C MET A 302 10.75 -12.53 -2.16
N LYS A 303 11.30 -13.37 -3.03
CA LYS A 303 12.66 -13.22 -3.57
C LYS A 303 12.66 -12.22 -4.71
#